data_AF-A0A524IUZ4-F1
#
_entry.id   AF-A0A524IUZ4-F1
#
_cell.length_a   1.000
_cell.length_b   1.000
_cell.length_c   1.000
_cell.angle_alpha   90.00
_cell.angle_beta   90.00
_cell.angle_gamma   90.00
#
_symmetry.space_group_name_H-M   'P 1'
#
loop_
_entity.id
_entity.type
_entity.pdbx_description
1 polymer ?
#
loop_
_entity_poly.entity_id
_entity_poly.type
_entity_poly.pdbx_seq_one_letter_code
_entity_poly.pdbx_strand_id
1 'polypeptide(L)'
;MVLSVIGIIYGAWVAAVQPDAKKLVAYTSIAHLGFVMMGLFALTAESVEGAILQMVNHGISTGALFLLIGMLYERRHTRMIADFGGIARVMPVFATSLVVVALSSIGLPGTNGFVGEFLILIGTFRKYPVPAVLAATGVIFAAAYMLPMIQRMLYGRITNDANAGLSDLSGRERAVLAPMLLLIVLIGVYPSPVLRRTEASVGALIEQVEKRAQQAPITMQAGVERLDRLPILGIDAVRESAP
;
A
#
# COMPACT_ATOMS: atom_id res chain seq x y z
N MET A 1 -9.51 -10.52 -1.61
CA MET A 1 -8.96 -10.52 -2.98
C MET A 1 -9.57 -9.42 -3.85
N VAL A 2 -10.84 -9.49 -4.27
CA VAL A 2 -11.45 -8.47 -5.16
C VAL A 2 -11.39 -7.06 -4.56
N LEU A 3 -11.83 -6.90 -3.29
CA LEU A 3 -11.76 -5.61 -2.59
C LEU A 3 -10.32 -5.08 -2.44
N SER A 4 -9.34 -5.99 -2.33
CA SER A 4 -7.92 -5.64 -2.26
C SER A 4 -7.46 -4.97 -3.55
N VAL A 5 -7.78 -5.57 -4.70
CA VAL A 5 -7.48 -5.00 -6.04
C VAL A 5 -8.21 -3.68 -6.25
N ILE A 6 -9.48 -3.59 -5.86
CA ILE A 6 -10.23 -2.33 -5.90
C ILE A 6 -9.55 -1.26 -5.05
N GLY A 7 -9.12 -1.60 -3.84
CA GLY A 7 -8.39 -0.67 -2.95
C GLY A 7 -7.08 -0.16 -3.57
N ILE A 8 -6.31 -1.04 -4.23
CA ILE A 8 -5.09 -0.67 -4.96
C ILE A 8 -5.39 0.38 -6.04
N ILE A 9 -6.33 0.07 -6.94
CA ILE A 9 -6.61 0.91 -8.11
C ILE A 9 -7.33 2.20 -7.71
N TYR A 10 -8.41 2.08 -6.94
CA TYR A 10 -9.21 3.22 -6.51
C TYR A 10 -8.41 4.16 -5.61
N GLY A 11 -7.66 3.63 -4.64
CA GLY A 11 -6.78 4.44 -3.79
C GLY A 11 -5.76 5.23 -4.60
N ALA A 12 -5.15 4.60 -5.61
CA ALA A 12 -4.16 5.27 -6.46
C ALA A 12 -4.79 6.35 -7.36
N TRP A 13 -5.96 6.11 -7.94
CA TRP A 13 -6.68 7.12 -8.74
C TRP A 13 -7.12 8.31 -7.91
N VAL A 14 -7.67 8.07 -6.72
CA VAL A 14 -8.07 9.15 -5.82
C VAL A 14 -6.86 9.94 -5.35
N ALA A 15 -5.72 9.29 -5.07
CA ALA A 15 -4.46 9.96 -4.76
C ALA A 15 -4.00 10.89 -5.90
N ALA A 16 -4.06 10.42 -7.15
CA ALA A 16 -3.59 11.17 -8.33
C ALA A 16 -4.30 12.52 -8.54
N VAL A 17 -5.54 12.65 -8.09
CA VAL A 17 -6.34 13.87 -8.24
C VAL A 17 -6.32 14.77 -6.99
N GLN A 18 -5.61 14.39 -5.92
CA GLN A 18 -5.56 15.20 -4.71
C GLN A 18 -4.71 16.47 -4.91
N PRO A 19 -5.26 17.67 -4.65
CA PRO A 19 -4.48 18.91 -4.69
C PRO A 19 -3.70 19.16 -3.39
N ASP A 20 -4.08 18.48 -2.29
CA ASP A 20 -3.44 18.57 -0.98
C ASP A 20 -2.44 17.41 -0.82
N ALA A 21 -1.18 17.73 -0.54
CA ALA A 21 -0.11 16.74 -0.42
C ALA A 21 -0.34 15.74 0.72
N LYS A 22 -0.91 16.17 1.85
CA LYS A 22 -1.21 15.30 2.99
C LYS A 22 -2.34 14.33 2.65
N LYS A 23 -3.38 14.80 1.95
CA LYS A 23 -4.46 13.94 1.46
C LYS A 23 -3.96 12.96 0.42
N LEU A 24 -3.12 13.40 -0.52
CA LEU A 24 -2.50 12.55 -1.52
C LEU A 24 -1.83 11.36 -0.83
N VAL A 25 -0.91 11.62 0.11
CA VAL A 25 -0.21 10.58 0.89
C VAL A 25 -1.19 9.68 1.64
N ALA A 26 -2.26 10.21 2.25
CA ALA A 26 -3.27 9.38 2.92
C ALA A 26 -3.97 8.40 1.96
N TYR A 27 -4.27 8.80 0.73
CA TYR A 27 -4.87 7.90 -0.27
C TYR A 27 -3.88 6.89 -0.83
N THR A 28 -2.58 7.21 -0.90
CA THR A 28 -1.56 6.20 -1.23
C THR A 28 -1.56 5.05 -0.22
N SER A 29 -1.82 5.32 1.06
CA SER A 29 -1.94 4.28 2.09
C SER A 29 -3.08 3.30 1.82
N ILE A 30 -4.21 3.77 1.27
CA ILE A 30 -5.31 2.88 0.88
C ILE A 30 -4.84 1.91 -0.21
N ALA A 31 -4.07 2.40 -1.18
CA ALA A 31 -3.53 1.55 -2.25
C ALA A 31 -2.54 0.52 -1.69
N HIS A 32 -1.59 0.93 -0.85
CA HIS A 32 -0.60 0.03 -0.24
C HIS A 32 -1.22 -1.01 0.69
N LEU A 33 -2.24 -0.64 1.48
CA LEU A 33 -2.98 -1.60 2.30
C LEU A 33 -3.81 -2.57 1.43
N GLY A 34 -4.21 -2.15 0.24
CA GLY A 34 -4.75 -3.04 -0.78
C GLY A 34 -3.78 -4.18 -1.13
N PHE A 35 -2.48 -3.88 -1.32
CA PHE A 35 -1.46 -4.92 -1.52
C PHE A 35 -1.32 -5.84 -0.30
N VAL A 36 -1.24 -5.28 0.91
CA VAL A 36 -1.15 -6.08 2.15
C VAL A 36 -2.32 -7.07 2.25
N MET A 37 -3.54 -6.59 2.06
CA MET A 37 -4.73 -7.44 2.11
C MET A 37 -4.70 -8.49 1.00
N MET A 38 -4.25 -8.14 -0.21
CA MET A 38 -4.10 -9.11 -1.29
C MET A 38 -3.11 -10.23 -0.91
N GLY A 39 -1.95 -9.88 -0.35
CA GLY A 39 -0.92 -10.83 0.04
C GLY A 39 -1.36 -11.80 1.14
N LEU A 40 -2.11 -11.31 2.12
CA LEU A 40 -2.70 -12.15 3.17
C LEU A 40 -3.71 -13.15 2.59
N PHE A 41 -4.59 -12.70 1.69
CA PHE A 41 -5.62 -13.57 1.10
C PHE A 41 -5.12 -14.46 -0.05
N ALA A 42 -3.92 -14.24 -0.55
CA ALA A 42 -3.28 -15.14 -1.51
C ALA A 42 -2.85 -16.47 -0.85
N LEU A 43 -2.54 -16.47 0.46
CA LEU A 43 -2.20 -17.67 1.22
C LEU A 43 -1.05 -18.48 0.58
N THR A 44 0.00 -17.78 0.16
CA THR A 44 1.30 -18.37 -0.20
C THR A 44 2.34 -17.84 0.79
N ALA A 45 3.41 -18.59 1.05
CA ALA A 45 4.44 -18.18 2.00
C ALA A 45 5.00 -16.79 1.62
N GLU A 46 5.36 -16.61 0.35
CA GLU A 46 5.92 -15.35 -0.15
C GLU A 46 4.91 -14.19 -0.06
N SER A 47 3.63 -14.45 -0.35
CA SER A 47 2.63 -13.37 -0.32
C SER A 47 2.31 -12.90 1.10
N VAL A 48 2.28 -13.82 2.06
CA VAL A 48 2.01 -13.51 3.48
C VAL A 48 3.23 -12.85 4.12
N GLU A 49 4.43 -13.37 3.87
CA GLU A 49 5.68 -12.72 4.32
C GLU A 49 5.82 -11.32 3.73
N GLY A 50 5.55 -11.18 2.42
CA GLY A 50 5.53 -9.89 1.73
C GLY A 50 4.51 -8.93 2.36
N ALA A 51 3.31 -9.41 2.72
CA ALA A 51 2.29 -8.60 3.39
C ALA A 51 2.76 -8.10 4.77
N ILE A 52 3.40 -8.96 5.57
CA ILE A 52 3.95 -8.58 6.87
C ILE A 52 5.06 -7.55 6.71
N LEU A 53 6.00 -7.81 5.81
CA LEU A 53 7.08 -6.89 5.51
C LEU A 53 6.54 -5.55 5.01
N GLN A 54 5.51 -5.57 4.15
CA GLN A 54 4.91 -4.36 3.61
C GLN A 54 4.18 -3.53 4.67
N MET A 55 3.57 -4.14 5.70
CA MET A 55 3.04 -3.38 6.84
C MET A 55 4.13 -2.56 7.55
N VAL A 56 5.31 -3.16 7.75
CA VAL A 56 6.47 -2.48 8.34
C VAL A 56 7.00 -1.38 7.41
N ASN A 57 7.21 -1.71 6.14
CA ASN A 57 7.73 -0.78 5.13
C ASN A 57 6.82 0.43 4.93
N HIS A 58 5.51 0.20 4.89
CA HIS A 58 4.50 1.23 4.77
C HIS A 58 4.52 2.15 5.99
N GLY A 59 4.58 1.60 7.21
CA GLY A 59 4.71 2.39 8.43
C GLY A 59 5.93 3.33 8.41
N ILE A 60 7.09 2.83 7.95
CA ILE A 60 8.32 3.61 7.83
C ILE A 60 8.18 4.70 6.76
N SER A 61 7.81 4.32 5.54
CA SER A 61 7.78 5.23 4.39
C SER A 61 6.69 6.30 4.54
N THR A 62 5.47 5.91 4.89
CA THR A 62 4.36 6.83 5.10
C THR A 62 4.56 7.69 6.35
N GLY A 63 5.14 7.13 7.43
CA GLY A 63 5.54 7.91 8.59
C GLY A 63 6.52 9.01 8.22
N ALA A 64 7.55 8.69 7.43
CA ALA A 64 8.52 9.67 6.93
C ALA A 64 7.89 10.71 5.98
N LEU A 65 6.97 10.32 5.08
CA LEU A 65 6.23 11.26 4.22
C LEU A 65 5.42 12.25 5.06
N PHE A 66 4.68 11.77 6.06
CA PHE A 66 3.91 12.66 6.94
C PHE A 66 4.80 13.57 7.80
N LEU A 67 5.94 13.08 8.26
CA LEU A 67 6.93 13.91 8.97
C LEU A 67 7.45 15.03 8.06
N LEU A 68 7.88 14.71 6.84
CA LEU A 68 8.38 15.69 5.87
C LEU A 68 7.30 16.70 5.49
N ILE A 69 6.10 16.26 5.14
CA ILE A 69 4.98 17.17 4.83
C ILE A 69 4.64 18.04 6.05
N GLY A 70 4.71 17.49 7.26
CA GLY A 70 4.53 18.24 8.51
C GLY A 70 5.60 19.32 8.71
N MET A 71 6.88 18.99 8.50
CA MET A 71 7.99 19.94 8.59
C MET A 71 7.87 21.07 7.56
N LEU A 72 7.41 20.75 6.35
CA LEU A 72 7.15 21.77 5.32
C LEU A 72 5.92 22.61 5.66
N TYR A 73 4.87 22.00 6.19
CA TYR A 73 3.68 22.70 6.67
C TYR A 73 4.01 23.70 7.78
N GLU A 74 4.90 23.36 8.71
CA GLU A 74 5.31 24.27 9.78
C GLU A 74 5.97 25.56 9.23
N ARG A 75 6.63 25.45 8.08
CA ARG A 75 7.30 26.59 7.41
C ARG A 75 6.38 27.41 6.52
N ARG A 76 5.30 26.81 6.01
CA ARG A 76 4.50 27.37 4.91
C ARG A 76 3.02 27.52 5.20
N HIS A 77 2.53 26.86 6.25
CA HIS A 77 1.13 26.84 6.69
C HIS A 77 0.10 26.54 5.58
N THR A 78 0.54 25.88 4.51
CA THR A 78 -0.28 25.36 3.42
C THR A 78 0.04 23.90 3.19
N ARG A 79 -0.86 23.17 2.54
CA ARG A 79 -0.68 21.78 2.10
C ARG A 79 -0.90 21.63 0.61
N MET A 80 -1.22 22.73 -0.07
CA MET A 80 -1.59 22.72 -1.47
C MET A 80 -0.34 22.55 -2.32
N ILE A 81 -0.33 21.52 -3.16
CA ILE A 81 0.82 21.18 -4.01
C ILE A 81 1.19 22.35 -4.92
N ALA A 82 0.20 23.13 -5.38
CA ALA A 82 0.40 24.29 -6.24
C ALA A 82 1.20 25.45 -5.59
N ASP A 83 1.26 25.51 -4.26
CA ASP A 83 1.95 26.58 -3.52
C ASP A 83 3.44 26.27 -3.25
N PHE A 84 3.83 25.02 -3.45
CA PHE A 84 5.19 24.53 -3.30
C PHE A 84 5.79 24.46 -4.71
N GLY A 85 6.80 25.26 -5.00
CA GLY A 85 7.48 25.29 -6.28
C GLY A 85 8.93 25.71 -6.10
N GLY A 86 9.87 24.94 -6.65
CA GLY A 86 11.30 25.21 -6.54
C GLY A 86 11.90 25.01 -5.13
N ILE A 87 11.25 24.25 -4.24
CA ILE A 87 11.71 24.04 -2.85
C ILE A 87 13.11 23.44 -2.78
N ALA A 88 13.53 22.61 -3.75
CA ALA A 88 14.86 22.00 -3.76
C ALA A 88 16.01 23.02 -3.81
N ARG A 89 15.76 24.26 -4.29
CA ARG A 89 16.78 25.32 -4.36
C ARG A 89 17.13 25.90 -2.99
N VAL A 90 16.19 25.87 -2.05
CA VAL A 90 16.30 26.50 -0.72
C VAL A 90 16.40 25.47 0.40
N MET A 91 15.83 24.27 0.20
CA MET A 91 15.84 23.18 1.17
C MET A 91 16.33 21.87 0.51
N PRO A 92 17.60 21.78 0.06
CA PRO A 92 18.12 20.62 -0.66
C PRO A 92 18.14 19.32 0.16
N VAL A 93 18.37 19.37 1.48
CA VAL A 93 18.38 18.18 2.34
C VAL A 93 16.95 17.65 2.52
N PHE A 94 15.98 18.55 2.73
CA PHE A 94 14.57 18.22 2.70
C PHE A 94 14.17 17.56 1.38
N ALA A 95 14.53 18.18 0.25
CA ALA A 95 14.17 17.69 -1.07
C ALA A 95 14.74 16.29 -1.33
N THR A 96 16.01 16.06 -1.00
CA THR A 96 16.65 14.75 -1.14
C THR A 96 15.96 13.70 -0.26
N SER A 97 15.67 14.05 1.00
CA SER A 97 14.97 13.15 1.92
C SER A 97 13.57 12.79 1.39
N LEU A 98 12.82 13.78 0.90
CA LEU A 98 11.50 13.58 0.35
C LEU A 98 11.51 12.70 -0.91
N VAL A 99 12.49 12.87 -1.79
CA VAL A 99 12.65 12.01 -2.97
C VAL A 99 12.95 10.57 -2.56
N VAL A 100 13.89 10.34 -1.63
CA VAL A 100 14.22 8.97 -1.17
C VAL A 100 12.99 8.28 -0.58
N VAL A 101 12.25 8.97 0.27
CA VAL A 101 11.04 8.42 0.89
C VAL A 101 9.92 8.22 -0.14
N ALA A 102 9.74 9.14 -1.10
CA ALA A 102 8.77 8.99 -2.17
C ALA A 102 9.08 7.78 -3.07
N LEU A 103 10.35 7.56 -3.42
CA LEU A 103 10.81 6.38 -4.17
C LEU A 103 10.57 5.09 -3.38
N SER A 104 10.74 5.14 -2.05
CA SER A 104 10.37 4.04 -1.16
C SER A 104 8.88 3.72 -1.25
N SER A 105 8.02 4.73 -1.22
CA SER A 105 6.57 4.56 -1.36
C SER A 105 6.17 4.08 -2.76
N ILE A 106 6.87 4.48 -3.82
CA ILE A 106 6.61 4.01 -5.19
C ILE A 106 6.96 2.52 -5.36
N GLY A 107 7.85 1.98 -4.52
CA GLY A 107 8.37 0.63 -4.67
C GLY A 107 9.57 0.55 -5.62
N LEU A 108 10.47 1.54 -5.57
CA LEU A 108 11.71 1.49 -6.36
C LEU A 108 12.65 0.36 -5.86
N PRO A 109 13.21 -0.49 -6.74
CA PRO A 109 14.23 -1.47 -6.33
C PRO A 109 15.38 -0.84 -5.54
N GLY A 110 15.81 -1.52 -4.47
CA GLY A 110 16.79 -0.99 -3.52
C GLY A 110 16.17 -0.19 -2.36
N THR A 111 14.85 0.01 -2.36
CA THR A 111 14.11 0.56 -1.21
C THR A 111 13.23 -0.50 -0.56
N ASN A 112 12.82 -0.25 0.69
CA ASN A 112 12.06 -1.24 1.45
C ASN A 112 10.71 -1.57 0.79
N GLY A 113 10.00 -0.56 0.25
CA GLY A 113 8.67 -0.71 -0.32
C GLY A 113 8.63 -1.69 -1.50
N PHE A 114 9.71 -1.75 -2.29
CA PHE A 114 9.82 -2.72 -3.39
C PHE A 114 9.75 -4.16 -2.88
N VAL A 115 10.51 -4.49 -1.82
CA VAL A 115 10.64 -5.88 -1.35
C VAL A 115 9.30 -6.44 -0.90
N GLY A 116 8.55 -5.68 -0.11
CA GLY A 116 7.24 -6.11 0.39
C GLY A 116 6.23 -6.34 -0.75
N GLU A 117 6.05 -5.34 -1.62
CA GLU A 117 5.09 -5.43 -2.72
C GLU A 117 5.46 -6.46 -3.77
N PHE A 118 6.76 -6.62 -4.06
CA PHE A 118 7.22 -7.62 -5.01
C PHE A 118 6.96 -9.04 -4.51
N LEU A 119 7.22 -9.32 -3.22
CA LEU A 119 6.90 -10.61 -2.60
C LEU A 119 5.39 -10.89 -2.61
N ILE A 120 4.57 -9.88 -2.31
CA ILE A 120 3.11 -9.96 -2.43
C ILE A 120 2.70 -10.33 -3.85
N LEU A 121 3.24 -9.65 -4.85
CA LEU A 121 2.91 -9.87 -6.26
C LEU A 121 3.32 -11.25 -6.74
N ILE A 122 4.57 -11.69 -6.47
CA ILE A 122 5.06 -12.98 -6.95
C ILE A 122 4.34 -14.15 -6.27
N GLY A 123 4.09 -14.06 -4.96
CA GLY A 123 3.33 -15.07 -4.23
C GLY A 123 1.88 -15.13 -4.69
N THR A 124 1.24 -13.96 -4.87
CA THR A 124 -0.14 -13.90 -5.39
C THR A 124 -0.23 -14.45 -6.82
N PHE A 125 0.74 -14.13 -7.69
CA PHE A 125 0.72 -14.55 -9.10
C PHE A 125 0.70 -16.07 -9.26
N ARG A 126 1.41 -16.81 -8.39
CA ARG A 126 1.44 -18.28 -8.42
C ARG A 126 0.06 -18.93 -8.26
N LYS A 127 -0.86 -18.29 -7.52
CA LYS A 127 -2.20 -18.83 -7.23
C LYS A 127 -3.32 -18.07 -7.95
N TYR A 128 -3.17 -16.77 -8.11
CA TYR A 128 -4.17 -15.83 -8.64
C TYR A 128 -3.50 -14.85 -9.62
N PRO A 129 -3.18 -15.29 -10.86
CA PRO A 129 -2.44 -14.47 -11.81
C PRO A 129 -3.20 -13.21 -12.24
N VAL A 130 -4.52 -13.29 -12.45
CA VAL A 130 -5.33 -12.13 -12.88
C VAL A 130 -5.33 -11.02 -11.81
N PRO A 131 -5.66 -11.27 -10.53
CA PRO A 131 -5.51 -10.25 -9.48
C PRO A 131 -4.10 -9.68 -9.36
N ALA A 132 -3.07 -10.51 -9.49
CA ALA A 132 -1.68 -10.05 -9.40
C ALA A 132 -1.30 -9.10 -10.54
N VAL A 133 -1.70 -9.40 -11.78
CA VAL A 133 -1.46 -8.51 -12.94
C VAL A 133 -2.20 -7.19 -12.78
N LEU A 134 -3.46 -7.22 -12.32
CA LEU A 134 -4.20 -5.99 -12.05
C LEU A 134 -3.55 -5.17 -10.92
N ALA A 135 -3.12 -5.83 -9.84
CA ALA A 135 -2.43 -5.17 -8.74
C ALA A 135 -1.07 -4.57 -9.17
N ALA A 136 -0.35 -5.21 -10.09
CA ALA A 136 0.91 -4.69 -10.61
C ALA A 136 0.75 -3.32 -11.31
N THR A 137 -0.43 -3.03 -11.88
CA THR A 137 -0.72 -1.67 -12.40
C THR A 137 -0.73 -0.61 -11.30
N GLY A 138 -0.98 -0.99 -10.05
CA GLY A 138 -0.87 -0.12 -8.88
C GLY A 138 0.52 0.49 -8.70
N VAL A 139 1.58 -0.25 -9.04
CA VAL A 139 2.98 0.26 -9.01
C VAL A 139 3.16 1.37 -10.04
N ILE A 140 2.58 1.20 -11.23
CA ILE A 140 2.60 2.23 -12.29
C ILE A 140 1.84 3.47 -11.82
N PHE A 141 0.65 3.29 -11.23
CA PHE A 141 -0.09 4.41 -10.68
C PHE A 141 0.62 5.08 -9.51
N ALA A 142 1.40 4.34 -8.72
CA ALA A 142 2.23 4.89 -7.65
C ALA A 142 3.23 5.91 -8.16
N ALA A 143 3.98 5.55 -9.21
CA ALA A 143 4.83 6.50 -9.90
C ALA A 143 4.02 7.68 -10.49
N ALA A 144 2.86 7.39 -11.10
CA ALA A 144 2.03 8.39 -11.78
C ALA A 144 1.42 9.44 -10.85
N TYR A 145 1.11 9.14 -9.59
CA TYR A 145 0.66 10.16 -8.63
C TYR A 145 1.83 10.81 -7.89
N MET A 146 2.90 10.05 -7.58
CA MET A 146 3.92 10.52 -6.65
C MET A 146 4.98 11.38 -7.32
N LEU A 147 5.44 10.99 -8.51
CA LEU A 147 6.44 11.77 -9.24
C LEU A 147 5.92 13.15 -9.63
N PRO A 148 4.67 13.33 -10.11
CA PRO A 148 4.14 14.67 -10.37
C PRO A 148 4.00 15.54 -9.12
N MET A 149 3.65 14.96 -7.96
CA MET A 149 3.63 15.69 -6.69
C MET A 149 5.03 16.22 -6.37
N ILE A 150 6.04 15.34 -6.40
CA ILE A 150 7.44 15.70 -6.15
C ILE A 150 7.93 16.73 -7.16
N GLN A 151 7.63 16.55 -8.44
CA GLN A 151 8.02 17.46 -9.50
C GLN A 151 7.49 18.87 -9.27
N ARG A 152 6.19 18.99 -8.95
CA ARG A 152 5.54 20.28 -8.70
C ARG A 152 6.11 20.94 -7.44
N MET A 153 6.24 20.18 -6.35
CA MET A 153 6.69 20.73 -5.07
C MET A 153 8.16 21.15 -5.06
N LEU A 154 9.05 20.32 -5.61
CA LEU A 154 10.49 20.46 -5.38
C LEU A 154 11.21 21.19 -6.51
N TYR A 155 10.86 20.92 -7.76
CA TYR A 155 11.66 21.34 -8.92
C TYR A 155 11.06 22.56 -9.62
N GLY A 156 11.79 23.08 -10.61
CA GLY A 156 11.39 24.28 -11.35
C GLY A 156 11.94 25.59 -10.76
N ARG A 157 11.26 26.69 -11.08
CA ARG A 157 11.54 28.02 -10.51
C ARG A 157 10.74 28.20 -9.23
N ILE A 158 11.19 29.09 -8.36
CA ILE A 158 10.38 29.55 -7.24
C ILE A 158 9.18 30.31 -7.81
N THR A 159 7.98 29.80 -7.55
CA THR A 159 6.71 30.36 -8.04
C THR A 159 6.01 31.25 -7.03
N ASN A 160 6.42 31.16 -5.76
CA ASN A 160 5.87 31.92 -4.65
C ASN A 160 7.02 32.43 -3.77
N ASP A 161 7.06 33.73 -3.51
CA ASP A 161 8.12 34.38 -2.73
C ASP A 161 8.25 33.82 -1.31
N ALA A 162 7.16 33.30 -0.74
CA ALA A 162 7.18 32.60 0.55
C ALA A 162 8.07 31.34 0.53
N ASN A 163 8.49 30.84 -0.64
CA ASN A 163 9.40 29.71 -0.78
C ASN A 163 10.87 30.15 -0.69
N ALA A 164 11.19 31.40 -1.03
CA ALA A 164 12.58 31.84 -1.23
C ALA A 164 13.37 31.93 0.09
N GLY A 165 12.70 32.23 1.20
CA GLY A 165 13.31 32.42 2.52
C GLY A 165 13.25 31.19 3.44
N LEU A 166 12.92 30.01 2.92
CA LEU A 166 12.77 28.82 3.76
C LEU A 166 14.12 28.32 4.28
N SER A 167 14.17 28.02 5.57
CA SER A 167 15.28 27.30 6.17
C SER A 167 15.17 25.80 5.87
N ASP A 168 16.29 25.16 5.54
CA ASP A 168 16.35 23.70 5.40
C ASP A 168 16.12 22.99 6.75
N LEU A 169 16.24 21.66 6.75
CA LEU A 169 16.04 20.83 7.92
C LEU A 169 17.03 21.17 9.05
N SER A 170 16.47 21.46 10.22
CA SER A 170 17.20 21.60 11.48
C SER A 170 17.92 20.29 11.87
N GLY A 171 18.87 20.38 12.80
CA GLY A 171 19.55 19.18 13.33
C GLY A 171 18.57 18.16 13.93
N ARG A 172 17.53 18.64 14.62
CA ARG A 172 16.48 17.80 15.20
C ARG A 172 15.67 17.06 14.13
N GLU A 173 15.24 17.77 13.08
CA GLU A 173 14.47 17.16 12.00
C GLU A 173 15.28 16.09 11.25
N ARG A 174 16.58 16.36 11.01
CA ARG A 174 17.50 15.38 10.45
C ARG A 174 17.66 14.15 11.35
N ALA A 175 17.82 14.33 12.66
CA ALA A 175 17.94 13.23 13.60
C ALA A 175 16.70 12.32 13.63
N VAL A 176 15.50 12.89 13.48
CA VAL A 176 14.24 12.14 13.43
C VAL A 176 14.08 11.38 12.10
N LEU A 177 14.51 11.97 10.99
CA LEU A 177 14.40 11.35 9.65
C LEU A 177 15.48 10.29 9.39
N ALA A 178 16.68 10.47 9.93
CA ALA A 178 17.82 9.57 9.74
C ALA A 178 17.49 8.08 9.96
N PRO A 179 16.84 7.65 11.06
CA PRO A 179 16.50 6.24 11.25
C PRO A 179 15.50 5.72 10.21
N MET A 180 14.55 6.54 9.77
CA MET A 180 13.59 6.15 8.73
C MET A 180 14.29 5.93 7.38
N LEU A 181 15.16 6.88 6.98
CA LEU A 181 15.94 6.78 5.75
C LEU A 181 16.89 5.58 5.77
N LEU A 182 17.54 5.34 6.92
CA LEU A 182 18.41 4.18 7.11
C LEU A 182 17.62 2.88 6.94
N LEU A 183 16.45 2.76 7.57
CA LEU A 183 15.63 1.55 7.47
C LEU A 183 15.07 1.33 6.07
N ILE A 184 14.73 2.40 5.33
CA ILE A 184 14.30 2.33 3.93
C ILE A 184 15.36 1.62 3.08
N VAL A 185 16.63 2.02 3.21
CA VAL A 185 17.73 1.43 2.43
C VAL A 185 18.11 0.07 2.98
N LEU A 186 18.26 -0.05 4.29
CA LEU A 186 18.71 -1.29 4.95
C LEU A 186 17.78 -2.46 4.65
N ILE A 187 16.45 -2.26 4.79
CA ILE A 187 15.48 -3.31 4.49
C ILE A 187 15.41 -3.55 2.98
N GLY A 188 15.55 -2.51 2.16
CA GLY A 188 15.57 -2.63 0.70
C GLY A 188 16.71 -3.49 0.17
N VAL A 189 17.90 -3.40 0.79
CA VAL A 189 19.09 -4.15 0.40
C VAL A 189 19.20 -5.50 1.13
N TYR A 190 18.80 -5.55 2.40
CA TYR A 190 18.93 -6.73 3.26
C TYR A 190 17.66 -7.00 4.08
N PRO A 191 16.59 -7.54 3.45
CA PRO A 191 15.32 -7.81 4.12
C PRO A 191 15.31 -9.07 5.00
N SER A 192 16.31 -9.95 4.86
CA SER A 192 16.37 -11.26 5.53
C SER A 192 16.16 -11.24 7.04
N PRO A 193 16.65 -10.25 7.83
CA PRO A 193 16.42 -10.23 9.28
C PRO A 193 14.96 -10.09 9.70
N VAL A 194 14.12 -9.49 8.85
CA VAL A 194 12.68 -9.38 9.09
C VAL A 194 11.99 -10.67 8.64
N LEU A 195 12.29 -11.12 7.42
CA LEU A 195 11.67 -12.31 6.82
C LEU A 195 11.91 -13.59 7.65
N ARG A 196 13.15 -13.82 8.10
CA ARG A 196 13.49 -14.99 8.93
C ARG A 196 12.76 -15.03 10.27
N ARG A 197 12.33 -13.88 10.80
CA ARG A 197 11.54 -13.84 12.04
C ARG A 197 10.08 -14.17 11.82
N THR A 198 9.57 -14.02 10.60
CA THR A 198 8.17 -14.28 10.27
C THR A 198 7.96 -15.67 9.68
N GLU A 199 8.97 -16.27 9.06
CA GLU A 199 8.91 -17.54 8.33
C GLU A 199 8.20 -18.67 9.10
N ALA A 200 8.63 -18.96 10.34
CA ALA A 200 8.05 -20.02 11.15
C ALA A 200 6.56 -19.78 11.47
N SER A 201 6.20 -18.53 11.81
CA SER A 201 4.81 -18.17 12.11
C SER A 201 3.93 -18.17 10.87
N VAL A 202 4.46 -17.76 9.72
CA VAL A 202 3.75 -17.79 8.43
C VAL A 202 3.49 -19.22 7.99
N GLY A 203 4.50 -20.11 8.10
CA GLY A 203 4.34 -21.53 7.79
C GLY A 203 3.24 -22.18 8.63
N ALA A 204 3.26 -21.96 9.95
CA ALA A 204 2.24 -22.45 10.86
C ALA A 204 0.84 -21.91 10.54
N LEU A 205 0.73 -20.62 10.17
CA LEU A 205 -0.53 -20.00 9.77
C LEU A 205 -1.10 -20.64 8.50
N ILE A 206 -0.28 -20.83 7.47
CA ILE A 206 -0.71 -21.41 6.20
C ILE A 206 -1.17 -22.85 6.42
N GLU A 207 -0.39 -23.66 7.14
CA GLU A 207 -0.74 -25.04 7.46
C GLU A 207 -2.06 -25.12 8.23
N GLN A 208 -2.27 -24.23 9.20
CA GLN A 208 -3.51 -24.16 9.97
C GLN A 208 -4.72 -23.83 9.08
N VAL A 209 -4.57 -22.88 8.15
CA VAL A 209 -5.64 -22.49 7.22
C VAL A 209 -5.95 -23.63 6.24
N GLU A 210 -4.94 -24.30 5.70
CA GLU A 210 -5.13 -25.44 4.79
C GLU A 210 -5.81 -26.62 5.47
N LYS A 211 -5.38 -26.97 6.70
CA LYS A 211 -6.03 -28.02 7.51
C LYS A 211 -7.51 -27.70 7.75
N ARG A 212 -7.83 -26.46 8.11
CA ARG A 212 -9.23 -26.03 8.33
C ARG A 212 -10.04 -26.02 7.05
N ALA A 213 -9.46 -25.62 5.92
CA ALA A 213 -10.14 -25.64 4.62
C ALA A 213 -10.49 -27.08 4.20
N GLN A 214 -9.60 -28.04 4.44
CA GLN A 214 -9.84 -29.46 4.18
C GLN A 214 -10.87 -30.10 5.13
N GLN A 215 -11.02 -29.56 6.33
CA GLN A 215 -12.02 -29.98 7.34
C GLN A 215 -13.37 -29.29 7.19
N ALA A 216 -13.47 -28.29 6.30
CA ALA A 216 -14.70 -27.58 5.99
C ALA A 216 -15.44 -28.06 4.71
N PRO A 217 -15.46 -29.35 4.30
CA PRO A 217 -16.48 -29.79 3.38
C PRO A 217 -17.80 -29.87 4.18
N ILE A 218 -18.89 -29.33 3.62
CA ILE A 218 -20.27 -29.37 4.13
C ILE A 218 -20.68 -28.18 5.03
N THR A 219 -21.08 -27.06 4.39
CA THR A 219 -22.17 -26.21 4.92
C THR A 219 -23.06 -25.66 3.80
N MET A 220 -22.58 -25.57 2.56
CA MET A 220 -23.45 -25.19 1.43
C MET A 220 -24.46 -26.29 1.02
N GLN A 221 -24.11 -27.58 1.10
CA GLN A 221 -25.09 -28.65 0.82
C GLN A 221 -26.14 -28.81 1.93
N ALA A 222 -25.77 -28.59 3.19
CA ALA A 222 -26.72 -28.64 4.31
C ALA A 222 -27.71 -27.48 4.31
N GLY A 223 -27.34 -26.32 3.73
CA GLY A 223 -28.26 -25.20 3.53
C GLY A 223 -29.28 -25.45 2.42
N VAL A 224 -28.85 -26.07 1.31
CA VAL A 224 -29.73 -26.41 0.17
C VAL A 224 -30.69 -27.54 0.53
N GLU A 225 -30.21 -28.63 1.15
CA GLU A 225 -31.10 -29.71 1.62
C GLU A 225 -32.09 -29.24 2.70
N ARG A 226 -31.72 -28.26 3.52
CA ARG A 226 -32.60 -27.71 4.55
C ARG A 226 -33.64 -26.77 3.95
N LEU A 227 -33.35 -26.08 2.85
CA LEU A 227 -34.31 -25.27 2.09
C LEU A 227 -35.32 -26.14 1.33
N ASP A 228 -34.88 -27.27 0.75
CA ASP A 228 -35.77 -28.24 0.07
C ASP A 228 -36.74 -28.95 1.03
N ARG A 229 -36.42 -28.97 2.34
CA ARG A 229 -37.25 -29.56 3.39
C ARG A 229 -38.12 -28.53 4.14
N LEU A 230 -38.10 -27.26 3.74
CA LEU A 230 -39.00 -26.25 4.31
C LEU A 230 -40.38 -26.37 3.65
N PRO A 231 -41.47 -26.58 4.41
CA PRO A 231 -42.82 -26.73 3.87
C PRO A 231 -43.44 -25.40 3.39
N ILE A 232 -42.63 -24.44 2.93
CA ILE A 232 -43.04 -23.04 2.70
C ILE A 232 -43.16 -22.69 1.20
N LEU A 233 -42.84 -23.62 0.30
CA LEU A 233 -43.16 -23.49 -1.12
C LEU A 233 -43.91 -24.74 -1.57
N GLY A 234 -45.24 -24.68 -1.46
CA GLY A 234 -46.16 -25.66 -2.05
C GLY A 234 -46.13 -25.63 -3.58
N ILE A 235 -44.98 -25.95 -4.19
CA ILE A 235 -44.80 -26.07 -5.64
C ILE A 235 -45.23 -27.45 -6.14
N ASP A 236 -45.48 -28.42 -5.25
CA ASP A 236 -46.02 -29.73 -5.66
C ASP A 236 -47.53 -29.69 -5.98
N ALA A 237 -48.27 -28.68 -5.53
CA ALA A 237 -49.73 -28.61 -5.72
C ALA A 237 -50.17 -28.05 -7.09
N VAL A 238 -49.25 -27.55 -7.92
CA VAL A 238 -49.60 -26.96 -9.24
C VAL A 238 -49.35 -27.94 -10.40
N ARG A 239 -48.71 -29.09 -10.14
CA ARG A 239 -48.38 -30.07 -11.19
C ARG A 239 -49.48 -31.10 -11.44
N GLU A 240 -50.52 -31.15 -10.62
CA GLU A 240 -51.57 -32.19 -10.67
C GLU A 240 -52.95 -31.69 -11.14
N SER A 241 -53.08 -30.43 -11.58
CA SER A 241 -54.38 -29.88 -12.01
C SER A 241 -54.30 -29.06 -13.31
N ALA A 242 -53.71 -29.63 -14.35
CA ALA A 242 -53.94 -29.19 -15.73
C ALA A 242 -54.66 -30.32 -16.49
N PRO A 243 -55.82 -30.07 -17.11
CA PRO A 243 -56.61 -31.06 -17.84
C PRO A 243 -55.92 -31.57 -19.11
#